data_AF-A0A158DXU8-F1
#
_entry.id   AF-A0A158DXU8-F1
#
_cell.length_a   1.000
_cell.length_b   1.000
_cell.length_c   1.000
_cell.angle_alpha   90.00
_cell.angle_beta   90.00
_cell.angle_gamma   90.00
#
_symmetry.space_group_name_H-M   'P 1'
#
loop_
_entity.id
_entity.type
_entity.pdbx_description
1 polymer ?
#
loop_
_entity_poly.entity_id
_entity_poly.type
_entity_poly.pdbx_seq_one_letter_code
_entity_poly.pdbx_strand_id
1 'polypeptide(L)'
;MLNKYICENSQVQIGLVTQGHIPTIECMLEGGALWHDIGRAINWDPATAAQHYARYAFDQLRRLRSELETHGLYDAESAPQR
;
A
#
# COMPACT_ATOMS: atom_id res chain seq x y z
N MET A 1 4.23 -45.55 -0.30
CA MET A 1 3.33 -44.50 0.24
C MET A 1 4.20 -43.27 0.49
N LEU A 2 4.22 -42.32 -0.45
CA LEU A 2 5.14 -41.17 -0.45
C LEU A 2 4.50 -39.98 0.28
N ASN A 3 5.13 -39.63 1.40
CA ASN A 3 5.19 -38.33 2.09
C ASN A 3 3.97 -37.40 2.06
N LYS A 4 3.24 -37.46 3.17
CA LYS A 4 2.25 -36.51 3.70
C LYS A 4 2.92 -35.25 4.28
N TYR A 5 3.85 -34.64 3.53
CA TYR A 5 4.52 -33.39 3.90
C TYR A 5 4.42 -32.40 2.74
N ILE A 6 3.19 -31.96 2.44
CA ILE A 6 3.03 -30.63 1.86
C ILE A 6 3.32 -29.69 3.02
N CYS A 7 4.56 -29.22 3.12
CA CYS A 7 4.90 -28.13 4.03
C CYS A 7 3.91 -26.98 3.77
N GLU A 8 3.24 -26.53 4.83
CA GLU A 8 2.43 -25.31 4.93
C GLU A 8 3.31 -24.06 4.77
N ASN A 9 4.05 -23.99 3.66
CA ASN A 9 5.03 -22.95 3.32
C ASN A 9 4.67 -22.29 1.98
N SER A 10 3.39 -22.08 1.68
CA SER A 10 3.00 -21.17 0.59
C SER A 10 2.94 -19.72 1.08
N GLN A 11 3.95 -19.28 1.85
CA GLN A 11 4.17 -17.89 2.21
C GLN A 11 4.87 -17.16 1.06
N VAL A 12 4.17 -16.98 -0.06
CA VAL A 12 4.55 -15.96 -1.03
C VAL A 12 3.53 -14.83 -0.92
N GLN A 13 3.54 -14.11 0.20
CA GLN A 13 2.89 -12.80 0.30
C GLN A 13 3.72 -11.80 -0.51
N ILE A 14 3.50 -11.80 -1.82
CA ILE A 14 4.08 -10.77 -2.69
C ILE A 14 3.36 -9.44 -2.35
N GLY A 15 4.06 -8.31 -2.22
CA GLY A 15 3.42 -7.03 -1.87
C GLY A 15 2.41 -6.53 -2.93
N LEU A 16 1.48 -5.65 -2.54
CA LEU A 16 0.42 -5.10 -3.41
C LEU A 16 0.94 -4.50 -4.72
N VAL A 17 2.10 -3.84 -4.68
CA VAL A 17 2.76 -3.25 -5.85
C VAL A 17 3.17 -4.32 -6.86
N THR A 18 3.83 -5.37 -6.37
CA THR A 18 4.33 -6.45 -7.22
C THR A 18 3.21 -7.33 -7.77
N GLN A 19 2.09 -7.45 -7.04
CA GLN A 19 0.87 -8.10 -7.55
C GLN A 19 0.06 -7.20 -8.50
N GLY A 20 0.44 -5.93 -8.66
CA GLY A 20 -0.25 -4.98 -9.54
C GLY A 20 -1.62 -4.54 -9.02
N HIS A 21 -1.86 -4.61 -7.70
CA HIS A 21 -3.16 -4.29 -7.10
C HIS A 21 -3.38 -2.81 -6.83
N ILE A 22 -2.32 -1.98 -6.86
CA ILE A 22 -2.42 -0.55 -6.54
C ILE A 22 -3.49 0.17 -7.38
N PRO A 23 -3.53 0.06 -8.72
CA PRO A 23 -4.53 0.78 -9.52
C PRO A 23 -5.97 0.36 -9.19
N THR A 24 -6.20 -0.92 -8.89
CA THR A 24 -7.52 -1.43 -8.50
C THR A 24 -7.93 -0.86 -7.15
N ILE A 25 -7.01 -0.84 -6.17
CA ILE A 25 -7.27 -0.30 -4.83
C ILE A 25 -7.59 1.19 -4.91
N GLU A 26 -6.81 1.98 -5.67
CA GLU A 26 -7.02 3.42 -5.84
C GLU A 26 -8.38 3.71 -6.49
N CYS A 27 -8.71 3.03 -7.60
CA CYS A 27 -10.01 3.17 -8.27
C CYS A 27 -11.19 2.86 -7.32
N MET A 28 -11.06 1.81 -6.50
CA MET A 28 -12.09 1.45 -5.52
C MET A 28 -12.20 2.47 -4.39
N LEU A 29 -11.08 2.97 -3.87
CA LEU A 29 -11.06 4.01 -2.84
C LEU A 29 -11.67 5.33 -3.33
N GLU A 30 -11.36 5.74 -4.56
CA GLU A 30 -11.98 6.91 -5.22
C GLU A 30 -13.50 6.74 -5.37
N GLY A 31 -13.96 5.51 -5.62
CA GLY A 31 -15.37 5.14 -5.63
C GLY A 31 -16.02 5.05 -4.24
N GLY A 32 -15.28 5.28 -3.15
CA GLY A 32 -15.77 5.20 -1.78
C GLY A 32 -15.92 3.78 -1.23
N ALA A 33 -15.29 2.79 -1.84
CA ALA A 33 -15.33 1.41 -1.38
C ALA A 33 -14.66 1.25 -0.01
N LEU A 34 -15.21 0.35 0.81
CA LEU A 34 -14.61 -0.01 2.10
C LEU A 34 -13.53 -1.07 1.91
N TRP A 35 -12.58 -1.13 2.84
CA TRP A 35 -11.51 -2.12 2.83
C TRP A 35 -12.00 -3.57 2.79
N HIS A 36 -13.20 -3.84 3.32
CA HIS A 36 -13.82 -5.16 3.23
C HIS A 36 -14.07 -5.58 1.78
N ASP A 37 -14.57 -4.66 0.95
CA ASP A 37 -14.85 -4.91 -0.46
C ASP A 37 -13.56 -4.96 -1.28
N ILE A 38 -12.60 -4.09 -0.95
CA ILE A 38 -11.27 -4.07 -1.58
C ILE A 38 -10.52 -5.38 -1.33
N GLY A 39 -10.47 -5.84 -0.08
CA GLY A 39 -9.84 -7.11 0.28
C GLY A 39 -10.46 -8.28 -0.48
N ARG A 40 -11.80 -8.31 -0.58
CA ARG A 40 -12.50 -9.31 -1.39
C ARG A 40 -12.12 -9.23 -2.88
N ALA A 41 -12.04 -8.03 -3.44
CA ALA A 41 -11.75 -7.82 -4.86
C ALA A 41 -10.33 -8.27 -5.26
N ILE A 42 -9.35 -8.09 -4.37
CA ILE A 42 -7.96 -8.48 -4.63
C ILE A 42 -7.58 -9.83 -4.00
N ASN A 43 -8.54 -10.52 -3.37
CA ASN A 43 -8.33 -11.77 -2.62
C ASN A 43 -7.29 -11.65 -1.49
N TRP A 44 -7.38 -10.57 -0.72
CA TRP A 44 -6.58 -10.34 0.48
C TRP A 44 -7.48 -10.16 1.71
N ASP A 45 -6.92 -10.45 2.88
CA ASP A 45 -7.52 -10.00 4.12
C ASP A 45 -7.63 -8.45 4.13
N PRO A 46 -8.82 -7.88 4.44
CA PRO A 46 -9.05 -6.44 4.42
C PRO A 46 -8.07 -5.63 5.27
N ALA A 47 -7.73 -6.10 6.47
CA ALA A 47 -6.83 -5.39 7.38
C ALA A 47 -5.39 -5.41 6.84
N THR A 48 -4.97 -6.55 6.31
CA THR A 48 -3.66 -6.73 5.68
C THR A 48 -3.54 -5.84 4.42
N ALA A 49 -4.55 -5.83 3.56
CA ALA A 49 -4.58 -4.96 2.38
C ALA A 49 -4.48 -3.47 2.78
N ALA A 50 -5.25 -3.05 3.78
CA ALA A 50 -5.22 -1.68 4.28
C ALA A 50 -3.84 -1.30 4.83
N GLN A 51 -3.22 -2.17 5.62
CA GLN A 51 -1.91 -1.93 6.21
C GLN A 51 -0.81 -1.82 5.13
N HIS A 52 -0.80 -2.73 4.17
CA HIS A 52 0.16 -2.71 3.08
C HIS A 52 -0.02 -1.48 2.18
N TYR A 53 -1.27 -1.09 1.90
CA TYR A 53 -1.56 0.11 1.14
C TYR A 53 -1.15 1.38 1.89
N ALA A 54 -1.46 1.48 3.18
CA ALA A 54 -1.04 2.61 4.01
C ALA A 54 0.49 2.78 4.02
N ARG A 55 1.22 1.66 4.08
CA ARG A 55 2.69 1.70 3.96
C ARG A 55 3.14 2.22 2.60
N TYR A 56 2.55 1.71 1.52
CA TYR A 56 2.81 2.19 0.16
C TYR A 56 2.56 3.71 0.04
N ALA A 57 1.40 4.19 0.48
CA ALA A 57 1.03 5.60 0.40
C ALA A 57 1.99 6.49 1.20
N PHE A 58 2.39 6.06 2.40
CA PHE A 58 3.37 6.79 3.21
C PHE A 58 4.74 6.86 2.53
N ASP A 59 5.19 5.76 1.92
CA ASP A 59 6.45 5.74 1.18
C ASP A 59 6.42 6.64 -0.07
N GLN A 60 5.27 6.77 -0.76
CA GLN A 60 5.08 7.74 -1.84
C GLN A 60 5.16 9.19 -1.34
N LEU A 61 4.46 9.51 -0.23
CA LEU A 61 4.53 10.84 0.38
C LEU A 61 5.96 11.22 0.80
N ARG A 62 6.71 10.26 1.34
CA ARG A 62 8.11 10.48 1.72
C ARG A 62 8.99 10.80 0.52
N ARG A 63 8.77 10.15 -0.62
CA ARG A 63 9.50 10.41 -1.87
C ARG A 63 9.16 11.79 -2.43
N LEU A 64 7.88 12.12 -2.56
CA LEU A 64 7.41 13.42 -3.03
C LEU A 64 7.96 14.55 -2.17
N ARG A 65 7.95 14.39 -0.84
CA ARG A 65 8.56 15.36 0.06
C ARG A 65 10.06 15.56 -0.22
N SER A 66 10.81 14.48 -0.34
CA SER A 66 12.25 14.55 -0.64
C SER A 66 12.53 15.22 -1.98
N GLU A 67 11.70 14.99 -2.99
CA GLU A 67 11.80 15.63 -4.31
C GLU A 67 11.52 17.13 -4.22
N LEU A 68 10.47 17.53 -3.50
CA LEU A 68 10.14 18.95 -3.29
C LEU A 68 11.22 19.71 -2.52
N GLU A 69 11.81 19.07 -1.49
CA GLU A 69 12.96 19.62 -0.75
C GLU A 69 14.18 19.78 -1.66
N THR A 70 14.43 18.82 -2.56
CA THR A 70 15.55 18.86 -3.51
C THR A 70 15.38 19.96 -4.57
N HIS A 71 14.14 20.23 -4.99
CA HIS A 71 13.83 21.25 -6.00
C HIS A 71 13.65 22.67 -5.42
N GLY A 72 13.84 22.86 -4.11
CA GLY A 72 13.69 24.18 -3.46
C GLY A 72 12.27 24.74 -3.51
N LEU A 73 11.26 23.86 -3.63
CA LEU A 73 9.84 24.24 -3.71
C LEU A 73 9.14 24.17 -2.33
N TYR A 74 9.89 23.86 -1.28
CA TYR A 74 9.39 23.75 0.09
C TYR A 74 10.33 24.44 1.08
N ASP A 75 10.10 25.73 1.33
CA ASP A 75 10.79 26.44 2.41
C ASP A 75 10.05 26.14 3.73
N ALA A 76 10.64 25.30 4.58
CA ALA A 76 10.11 24.98 5.90
C ALA A 76 9.92 26.21 6.82
N GLU A 77 10.51 27.36 6.46
CA GLU A 77 10.35 28.64 7.15
C GLU A 77 9.00 29.33 6.91
N SER A 78 8.17 28.85 5.97
CA SER A 78 6.83 29.40 5.71
C SER A 78 5.73 28.78 6.58
N ALA A 79 6.07 27.87 7.51
CA ALA A 79 5.10 27.34 8.46
C ALA A 79 4.66 28.46 9.44
N PRO A 80 3.35 28.69 9.64
CA PRO A 80 2.88 29.73 10.55
C PRO A 80 3.41 29.43 11.96
N GLN A 81 4.25 30.32 12.49
CA GLN A 81 4.64 30.32 13.89
C GLN A 81 3.36 30.47 14.72
N ARG A 82 3.07 29.47 15.56
CA ARG A 82 1.99 29.53 16.54
C ARG A 82 2.33 30.49 17.67
#